data_AF-A0A7C6DBD9-F1
#
_entry.id   AF-A0A7C6DBD9-F1
#
_cell.length_a   1.000
_cell.length_b   1.000
_cell.length_c   1.000
_cell.angle_alpha   90.00
_cell.angle_beta   90.00
_cell.angle_gamma   90.00
#
_symmetry.space_group_name_H-M   'P 1'
#
loop_
_entity.id
_entity.type
_entity.pdbx_description
1 polymer ?
#
loop_
_entity_poly.entity_id
_entity_poly.type
_entity_poly.pdbx_seq_one_letter_code
_entity_poly.pdbx_strand_id
1 'polypeptide(L)'
;MNLMYHSTRNGSIKVTASQAILQGLAPDGGLFVPEVIPQLTIPIKELAHMDYHKLAYEVLRLYLTDYTEEEIKECIDKAYDDKFDTPDIAPVVKVGDLHYLELFHGATMAFKDMALSILPHLLTTAAGKNNISDEIVILTATSGDTGKAALEGFADVEGTKIIVFYPKDGVSPVQEKQMVTQKGDNTYVIGIRGNFDDAQTGVKRIFSDKELQDRMRKAGYRFSSANSINIGRLIPQIVYYIHSYVELCRRNEILPGDKINFVVPTGNFGNILAAYYAKQMGLPIEKLICASNDNKVLYDFFKTGVYDRNREFILTISPSMDILISSNLER
;
A
#
# COMPACT_ATOMS: atom_id res chain seq x y z
N MET A 1 1.17 -3.67 25.67
CA MET A 1 1.31 -2.21 25.44
C MET A 1 1.30 -2.02 23.95
N ASN A 2 0.49 -1.12 23.42
CA ASN A 2 0.32 -0.98 21.97
C ASN A 2 1.49 -0.20 21.36
N LEU A 3 1.95 -0.63 20.18
CA LEU A 3 2.80 0.14 19.30
C LEU A 3 2.01 1.37 18.81
N MET A 4 2.57 2.56 19.06
CA MET A 4 1.98 3.81 18.61
C MET A 4 2.62 4.24 17.28
N TYR A 5 1.89 5.08 16.55
CA TYR A 5 2.32 5.72 15.32
C TYR A 5 2.37 7.23 15.55
N HIS A 6 3.36 7.89 14.95
CA HIS A 6 3.50 9.33 15.00
C HIS A 6 3.64 9.96 13.62
N SER A 7 3.38 11.27 13.52
CA SER A 7 3.59 12.02 12.27
C SER A 7 5.08 12.24 12.02
N THR A 8 5.54 12.02 10.79
CA THR A 8 6.88 12.40 10.30
C THR A 8 7.21 13.88 10.53
N ARG A 9 6.21 14.75 10.69
CA ARG A 9 6.39 16.20 10.89
C ARG A 9 6.16 16.65 12.33
N ASN A 10 5.60 15.80 13.18
CA ASN A 10 5.35 16.09 14.57
C ASN A 10 5.22 14.81 15.43
N GLY A 11 6.30 14.46 16.13
CA GLY A 11 6.35 13.29 17.01
C GLY A 11 5.42 13.35 18.24
N SER A 12 4.79 14.50 18.51
CA SER A 12 3.78 14.62 19.59
C SER A 12 2.39 14.13 19.16
N ILE A 13 2.09 14.10 17.86
CA ILE A 13 0.86 13.51 17.33
C ILE A 13 1.04 12.00 17.37
N LYS A 14 0.39 11.34 18.35
CA LYS A 14 0.47 9.89 18.53
C LYS A 14 -0.90 9.26 18.42
N VAL A 15 -0.98 8.17 17.67
CA VAL A 15 -2.22 7.44 17.40
C VAL A 15 -1.94 5.93 17.41
N THR A 16 -2.96 5.11 17.63
CA THR A 16 -2.85 3.65 17.48
C THR A 16 -2.82 3.26 15.99
N ALA A 17 -2.56 1.98 15.67
CA ALA A 17 -2.54 1.53 14.27
C ALA A 17 -3.92 1.68 13.61
N SER A 18 -5.01 1.32 14.31
CA SER A 18 -6.38 1.49 13.78
C SER A 18 -6.70 2.96 13.49
N GLN A 19 -6.29 3.88 14.38
CA GLN A 19 -6.47 5.31 14.18
C GLN A 19 -5.64 5.84 13.00
N ALA A 20 -4.38 5.41 12.85
CA ALA A 20 -3.53 5.79 11.73
C ALA A 20 -4.09 5.31 10.39
N ILE A 21 -4.62 4.08 10.34
CA ILE A 21 -5.25 3.50 9.15
C ILE A 21 -6.51 4.27 8.76
N LEU A 22 -7.36 4.61 9.74
CA LEU A 22 -8.57 5.41 9.52
C LEU A 22 -8.29 6.81 8.98
N GLN A 23 -7.32 7.49 9.60
CA GLN A 23 -6.96 8.86 9.23
C GLN A 23 -6.22 8.92 7.89
N GLY A 24 -5.37 7.93 7.61
CA GLY A 24 -4.54 7.84 6.41
C GLY A 24 -3.38 8.84 6.37
N LEU A 25 -3.66 10.13 6.57
CA LEU A 25 -2.71 11.24 6.66
C LEU A 25 -2.78 11.90 8.05
N ALA A 26 -1.66 12.36 8.58
CA ALA A 26 -1.65 13.07 9.85
C ALA A 26 -2.27 14.49 9.70
N PRO A 27 -2.85 15.05 10.78
CA PRO A 27 -3.50 16.37 10.74
C PRO A 27 -2.59 17.54 10.32
N ASP A 28 -1.28 17.41 10.48
CA ASP A 28 -0.25 18.38 10.07
C ASP A 28 0.23 18.18 8.62
N GLY A 29 -0.39 17.26 7.89
CA GLY A 29 -0.04 16.88 6.52
C GLY A 29 1.18 15.96 6.43
N GLY A 30 1.73 15.49 7.55
CA GLY A 30 2.77 14.46 7.61
C GLY A 30 2.22 13.05 7.44
N LEU A 31 3.12 12.08 7.45
CA LEU A 31 2.81 10.66 7.27
C LEU A 31 2.92 9.92 8.59
N PHE A 32 2.02 8.98 8.86
CA PHE A 32 2.16 8.12 10.03
C PHE A 32 3.28 7.10 9.84
N VAL A 33 4.16 6.96 10.84
CA VAL A 33 5.23 5.96 10.96
C VAL A 33 5.20 5.34 12.35
N PRO A 34 5.56 4.05 12.53
CA PRO A 34 5.60 3.44 13.84
C PRO A 34 6.70 4.10 14.70
N GLU A 35 6.47 4.23 16.01
CA GLU A 35 7.49 4.76 16.95
C GLU A 35 8.77 3.92 16.95
N VAL A 36 8.64 2.62 16.71
CA VAL A 36 9.74 1.67 16.58
C VAL A 36 9.37 0.63 15.53
N ILE A 37 10.34 0.23 14.72
CA ILE A 37 10.16 -0.93 13.83
C ILE A 37 10.34 -2.21 14.67
N PRO A 38 9.29 -3.04 14.83
CA PRO A 38 9.37 -4.25 15.64
C PRO A 38 10.36 -5.25 15.02
N GLN A 39 10.98 -6.09 15.85
CA GLN A 39 11.82 -7.18 15.36
C GLN A 39 10.96 -8.42 15.09
N LEU A 40 11.36 -9.23 14.11
CA LEU A 40 10.77 -10.57 13.92
C LEU A 40 10.96 -11.38 15.20
N THR A 41 9.86 -11.88 15.76
CA THR A 41 9.90 -12.67 16.99
C THR A 41 10.12 -14.15 16.74
N ILE A 42 9.83 -14.62 15.53
CA ILE A 42 9.99 -16.01 15.11
C ILE A 42 11.24 -16.12 14.24
N PRO A 43 12.14 -17.09 14.49
CA PRO A 43 13.31 -17.32 13.65
C PRO A 43 12.93 -17.60 12.20
N ILE A 44 13.73 -17.11 11.25
CA ILE A 44 13.56 -17.33 9.80
C ILE A 44 13.35 -18.81 9.45
N LYS A 45 14.08 -19.71 10.12
CA LYS A 45 13.95 -21.15 9.91
C LYS A 45 12.55 -21.66 10.20
N GLU A 46 11.88 -21.13 11.23
CA GLU A 46 10.51 -21.49 11.57
C GLU A 46 9.50 -20.81 10.64
N LEU A 47 9.75 -19.55 10.27
CA LEU A 47 8.96 -18.83 9.26
C LEU A 47 8.94 -19.57 7.91
N ALA A 48 10.02 -20.26 7.54
CA ALA A 48 10.08 -21.07 6.31
C ALA A 48 9.08 -22.23 6.27
N HIS A 49 8.47 -22.62 7.40
CA HIS A 49 7.42 -23.64 7.45
C HIS A 49 5.99 -23.06 7.34
N MET A 50 5.85 -21.74 7.24
CA MET A 50 4.56 -21.06 7.21
C MET A 50 4.13 -20.74 5.77
N ASP A 51 2.83 -20.90 5.50
CA ASP A 51 2.18 -20.37 4.31
C ASP A 51 2.07 -18.84 4.38
N TYR A 52 1.63 -18.21 3.27
CA TYR A 52 1.52 -16.76 3.17
C TYR A 52 0.61 -16.16 4.25
N HIS A 53 -0.49 -16.84 4.60
CA HIS A 53 -1.46 -16.35 5.59
C HIS A 53 -0.87 -16.31 7.00
N LYS A 54 -0.19 -17.38 7.42
CA LYS A 54 0.51 -17.43 8.70
C LYS A 54 1.64 -16.41 8.76
N LEU A 55 2.41 -16.27 7.68
CA LEU A 55 3.46 -15.24 7.59
C LEU A 55 2.87 -13.83 7.70
N ALA A 56 1.76 -13.57 7.01
CA ALA A 56 1.05 -12.30 7.09
C ALA A 56 0.64 -12.03 8.54
N TYR A 57 0.05 -13.00 9.23
CA TYR A 57 -0.34 -12.85 10.64
C TYR A 57 0.85 -12.50 11.54
N GLU A 58 1.96 -13.24 11.42
CA GLU A 58 3.15 -13.03 12.24
C GLU A 58 3.79 -11.66 12.05
N VAL A 59 3.73 -11.11 10.83
CA VAL A 59 4.23 -9.76 10.54
C VAL A 59 3.22 -8.69 10.98
N LEU A 60 1.95 -8.85 10.61
CA LEU A 60 0.92 -7.84 10.85
C LEU A 60 0.65 -7.65 12.35
N ARG A 61 0.65 -8.72 13.16
CA ARG A 61 0.42 -8.61 14.62
C ARG A 61 1.44 -7.76 15.36
N LEU A 62 2.66 -7.64 14.81
CA LEU A 62 3.71 -6.80 15.39
C LEU A 62 3.46 -5.30 15.15
N TYR A 63 2.78 -4.95 14.06
CA TYR A 63 2.46 -3.58 13.70
C TYR A 63 1.05 -3.14 14.10
N LEU A 64 0.10 -4.07 14.17
CA LEU A 64 -1.32 -3.86 14.43
C LEU A 64 -1.68 -4.23 15.87
N THR A 65 -0.85 -3.85 16.84
CA THR A 65 -0.96 -4.29 18.24
C THR A 65 -2.25 -3.92 18.97
N ASP A 66 -3.05 -2.99 18.43
CA ASP A 66 -4.37 -2.65 18.95
C ASP A 66 -5.50 -3.51 18.34
N TYR A 67 -5.21 -4.32 17.32
CA TYR A 67 -6.11 -5.34 16.76
C TYR A 67 -5.96 -6.67 17.54
N THR A 68 -7.05 -7.40 17.63
CA THR A 68 -7.09 -8.77 18.16
C THR A 68 -6.55 -9.77 17.14
N GLU A 69 -6.22 -10.96 17.61
CA GLU A 69 -5.76 -12.05 16.74
C GLU A 69 -6.82 -12.42 15.70
N GLU A 70 -8.07 -12.51 16.14
CA GLU A 70 -9.24 -12.84 15.30
C GLU A 70 -9.46 -11.78 14.22
N GLU A 71 -9.40 -10.50 14.58
CA GLU A 71 -9.55 -9.38 13.64
C GLU A 71 -8.47 -9.41 12.54
N ILE A 72 -7.20 -9.68 12.91
CA ILE A 72 -6.11 -9.72 11.93
C ILE A 72 -6.29 -10.92 10.99
N LYS A 73 -6.59 -12.11 11.52
CA LYS A 73 -6.81 -13.32 10.71
C LYS A 73 -7.98 -13.14 9.75
N GLU A 74 -9.10 -12.60 10.22
CA GLU A 74 -10.26 -12.33 9.36
C GLU A 74 -9.92 -11.34 8.25
N CYS A 75 -9.12 -10.31 8.52
CA CYS A 75 -8.65 -9.39 7.48
C CYS A 75 -7.76 -10.10 6.43
N ILE A 76 -6.87 -11.00 6.87
CA ILE A 76 -5.98 -11.76 5.97
C ILE A 76 -6.80 -12.73 5.11
N ASP A 77 -7.70 -13.50 5.71
CA ASP A 77 -8.50 -14.53 5.03
C ASP A 77 -9.41 -13.91 3.96
N LYS A 78 -9.99 -12.73 4.23
CA LYS A 78 -10.77 -11.98 3.22
C LYS A 78 -9.89 -11.32 2.15
N ALA A 79 -8.62 -11.03 2.47
CA ALA A 79 -7.74 -10.31 1.57
C ALA A 79 -7.02 -11.21 0.57
N TYR A 80 -6.61 -12.41 0.96
CA TYR A 80 -5.75 -13.28 0.16
C TYR A 80 -6.45 -14.59 -0.18
N ASP A 81 -7.64 -14.47 -0.76
CA ASP A 81 -8.52 -15.57 -1.16
C ASP A 81 -8.31 -16.00 -2.62
N ASP A 82 -9.32 -16.64 -3.20
CA ASP A 82 -9.35 -17.14 -4.58
C ASP A 82 -9.34 -16.05 -5.66
N LYS A 83 -9.35 -14.76 -5.28
CA LYS A 83 -9.06 -13.66 -6.21
C LYS A 83 -7.58 -13.60 -6.62
N PHE A 84 -6.71 -14.30 -5.88
CA PHE A 84 -5.36 -14.58 -6.31
C PHE A 84 -5.34 -15.88 -7.10
N ASP A 85 -4.82 -15.85 -8.32
CA ASP A 85 -4.82 -17.01 -9.24
C ASP A 85 -3.79 -18.10 -8.86
N THR A 86 -3.11 -17.94 -7.72
CA THR A 86 -2.15 -18.89 -7.15
C THR A 86 -2.30 -18.99 -5.63
N PRO A 87 -2.26 -20.19 -5.03
CA PRO A 87 -2.33 -20.37 -3.58
C PRO A 87 -1.11 -19.81 -2.82
N ASP A 88 0.01 -19.57 -3.52
CA ASP A 88 1.22 -19.01 -2.93
C ASP A 88 1.10 -17.48 -2.69
N ILE A 89 0.07 -16.84 -3.28
CA ILE A 89 -0.22 -15.39 -3.30
C ILE A 89 0.88 -14.54 -3.98
N ALA A 90 2.15 -14.74 -3.61
CA ALA A 90 3.32 -14.02 -4.09
C ALA A 90 4.49 -14.99 -4.38
N PRO A 91 4.38 -15.84 -5.42
CA PRO A 91 5.39 -16.85 -5.73
C PRO A 91 6.73 -16.23 -6.17
N VAL A 92 7.80 -16.99 -6.01
CA VAL A 92 9.16 -16.62 -6.45
C VAL A 92 9.58 -17.52 -7.61
N VAL A 93 9.83 -16.94 -8.78
CA VAL A 93 10.23 -17.66 -9.99
C VAL A 93 11.70 -17.39 -10.31
N LYS A 94 12.47 -18.45 -10.56
CA LYS A 94 13.88 -18.34 -10.95
C LYS A 94 14.00 -18.27 -12.46
N VAL A 95 14.70 -17.25 -12.97
CA VAL A 95 15.01 -17.07 -14.38
C VAL A 95 16.49 -16.76 -14.52
N GLY A 96 17.27 -17.73 -15.01
CA GLY A 96 18.72 -17.67 -15.00
C GLY A 96 19.25 -17.55 -13.57
N ASP A 97 20.07 -16.52 -13.32
CA ASP A 97 20.67 -16.24 -12.01
C ASP A 97 19.82 -15.28 -11.14
N LEU A 98 18.63 -14.90 -11.62
CA LEU A 98 17.74 -13.96 -10.94
C LEU A 98 16.48 -14.66 -10.43
N HIS A 99 15.94 -14.12 -9.34
CA HIS A 99 14.65 -14.52 -8.78
C HIS A 99 13.67 -13.36 -8.91
N TYR A 100 12.49 -13.65 -9.46
CA TYR A 100 11.41 -12.70 -9.66
C TYR A 100 10.32 -13.00 -8.65
N LEU A 101 10.02 -12.03 -7.79
CA LEU A 101 8.87 -12.07 -6.91
C LEU A 101 7.64 -11.61 -7.71
N GLU A 102 6.78 -12.56 -8.06
CA GLU A 102 5.59 -12.30 -8.86
C GLU A 102 4.48 -11.76 -7.95
N LEU A 103 4.16 -10.47 -8.09
CA LEU A 103 3.14 -9.78 -7.28
C LEU A 103 1.90 -9.43 -8.11
N PHE A 104 1.72 -10.08 -9.26
CA PHE A 104 0.66 -9.77 -10.23
C PHE A 104 -0.40 -10.87 -10.31
N HIS A 105 -0.49 -11.72 -9.29
CA HIS A 105 -1.45 -12.83 -9.26
C HIS A 105 -2.82 -12.43 -8.70
N GLY A 106 -2.98 -11.20 -8.20
CA GLY A 106 -4.26 -10.66 -7.77
C GLY A 106 -5.18 -10.29 -8.95
N ALA A 107 -6.43 -9.99 -8.61
CA ALA A 107 -7.52 -9.71 -9.56
C ALA A 107 -7.25 -8.58 -10.58
N THR A 108 -6.26 -7.71 -10.35
CA THR A 108 -5.94 -6.61 -11.27
C THR A 108 -4.58 -6.75 -11.94
N MET A 109 -3.90 -7.87 -11.73
CA MET A 109 -2.58 -8.18 -12.29
C MET A 109 -1.51 -7.16 -11.93
N ALA A 110 -1.58 -6.58 -10.73
CA ALA A 110 -0.63 -5.59 -10.26
C ALA A 110 -0.30 -5.77 -8.78
N PHE A 111 0.95 -5.44 -8.39
CA PHE A 111 1.40 -5.53 -6.99
C PHE A 111 0.58 -4.72 -5.99
N LYS A 112 -0.23 -3.77 -6.48
CA LYS A 112 -1.12 -2.96 -5.64
C LYS A 112 -2.21 -3.81 -4.99
N ASP A 113 -2.56 -4.96 -5.57
CA ASP A 113 -3.54 -5.92 -5.02
C ASP A 113 -3.07 -6.44 -3.65
N MET A 114 -1.77 -6.67 -3.47
CA MET A 114 -1.19 -7.12 -2.19
C MET A 114 -1.58 -6.21 -1.01
N ALA A 115 -1.69 -4.90 -1.24
CA ALA A 115 -2.04 -3.93 -0.21
C ALA A 115 -3.52 -3.54 -0.23
N LEU A 116 -4.12 -3.45 -1.42
CA LEU A 116 -5.48 -2.95 -1.59
C LEU A 116 -6.55 -4.03 -1.38
N SER A 117 -6.19 -5.31 -1.42
CA SER A 117 -7.09 -6.39 -1.02
C SER A 117 -7.32 -6.46 0.49
N ILE A 118 -6.34 -6.06 1.31
CA ILE A 118 -6.46 -6.11 2.78
C ILE A 118 -6.87 -4.78 3.41
N LEU A 119 -6.55 -3.65 2.76
CA LEU A 119 -6.85 -2.31 3.29
C LEU A 119 -8.33 -2.10 3.66
N PRO A 120 -9.33 -2.49 2.83
CA PRO A 120 -10.74 -2.32 3.16
C PRO A 120 -11.11 -3.00 4.47
N HIS A 121 -10.65 -4.23 4.68
CA HIS A 121 -10.95 -5.02 5.89
C HIS A 121 -10.26 -4.44 7.12
N LEU A 122 -9.01 -3.97 6.98
CA LEU A 122 -8.33 -3.25 8.06
C LEU A 122 -9.08 -1.96 8.41
N LEU A 123 -9.58 -1.24 7.40
CA LEU A 123 -10.25 0.04 7.58
C LEU A 123 -11.63 -0.11 8.25
N THR A 124 -12.43 -1.09 7.83
CA THR A 124 -13.75 -1.37 8.45
C THR A 124 -13.57 -1.88 9.89
N THR A 125 -12.59 -2.75 10.13
CA THR A 125 -12.24 -3.21 11.47
C THR A 125 -11.80 -2.04 12.34
N ALA A 126 -10.92 -1.18 11.83
CA ALA A 126 -10.50 0.03 12.54
C ALA A 126 -11.68 0.94 12.89
N ALA A 127 -12.63 1.11 11.98
CA ALA A 127 -13.83 1.94 12.21
C ALA A 127 -14.68 1.40 13.36
N GLY A 128 -14.98 0.09 13.35
CA GLY A 128 -15.69 -0.57 14.44
C GLY A 128 -14.98 -0.39 15.79
N LYS A 129 -13.67 -0.60 15.82
CA LYS A 129 -12.85 -0.44 17.05
C LYS A 129 -12.84 0.98 17.60
N ASN A 130 -12.93 1.97 16.71
CA ASN A 130 -12.95 3.37 17.09
C ASN A 130 -14.39 3.91 17.24
N ASN A 131 -15.39 3.03 17.29
CA ASN A 131 -16.83 3.35 17.41
C ASN A 131 -17.30 4.35 16.33
N ILE A 132 -16.79 4.19 15.11
CA ILE A 132 -17.20 4.96 13.94
C ILE A 132 -18.24 4.13 13.19
N SER A 133 -19.48 4.61 13.19
CA SER A 133 -20.58 4.05 12.41
C SER A 133 -20.78 4.73 11.05
N ASP A 134 -19.96 5.74 10.75
CA ASP A 134 -20.01 6.45 9.47
C ASP A 134 -19.62 5.50 8.33
N GLU A 135 -20.33 5.56 7.21
CA GLU A 135 -19.91 4.88 5.98
C GLU A 135 -18.67 5.56 5.42
N ILE A 136 -17.63 4.78 5.14
CA ILE A 136 -16.32 5.31 4.75
C ILE A 136 -16.28 5.49 3.23
N VAL A 137 -16.18 6.72 2.78
CA VAL A 137 -16.12 7.08 1.37
C VAL A 137 -14.67 7.28 0.95
N ILE A 138 -14.14 6.31 0.21
CA ILE A 138 -12.79 6.28 -0.31
C ILE A 138 -12.68 7.17 -1.55
N LEU A 139 -11.80 8.16 -1.50
CA LEU A 139 -11.49 9.04 -2.63
C LEU A 139 -10.10 8.72 -3.17
N THR A 140 -10.03 8.34 -4.44
CA THR A 140 -8.78 7.96 -5.11
C THR A 140 -8.65 8.69 -6.45
N ALA A 141 -7.52 9.34 -6.68
CA ALA A 141 -7.15 9.83 -8.00
C ALA A 141 -6.19 8.81 -8.65
N THR A 142 -6.35 8.52 -9.94
CA THR A 142 -5.52 7.53 -10.63
C THR A 142 -5.11 7.98 -12.03
N SER A 143 -3.94 7.51 -12.47
CA SER A 143 -3.48 7.50 -13.87
C SER A 143 -3.65 6.11 -14.53
N GLY A 144 -4.26 5.15 -13.82
CA GLY A 144 -4.51 3.79 -14.32
C GLY A 144 -4.64 2.78 -13.19
N ASP A 145 -3.62 1.94 -13.02
CA ASP A 145 -3.63 0.70 -12.22
C ASP A 145 -4.12 0.87 -10.77
N THR A 146 -3.74 1.97 -10.09
CA THR A 146 -4.17 2.21 -8.70
C THR A 146 -5.68 2.28 -8.57
N GLY A 147 -6.35 2.83 -9.58
CA GLY A 147 -7.79 2.99 -9.60
C GLY A 147 -8.49 1.64 -9.67
N LYS A 148 -8.07 0.80 -10.62
CA LYS A 148 -8.64 -0.54 -10.78
C LYS A 148 -8.37 -1.42 -9.56
N ALA A 149 -7.15 -1.44 -9.01
CA ALA A 149 -6.84 -2.19 -7.80
C ALA A 149 -7.64 -1.71 -6.58
N ALA A 150 -7.86 -0.40 -6.44
CA ALA A 150 -8.68 0.13 -5.34
C ALA A 150 -10.16 -0.20 -5.53
N LEU A 151 -10.68 -0.05 -6.74
CA LEU A 151 -12.05 -0.42 -7.11
C LEU A 151 -12.34 -1.88 -6.79
N GLU A 152 -11.42 -2.77 -7.17
CA GLU A 152 -11.54 -4.20 -6.93
C GLU A 152 -11.48 -4.52 -5.43
N GLY A 153 -10.50 -3.98 -4.70
CA GLY A 153 -10.37 -4.23 -3.26
C GLY A 153 -11.58 -3.77 -2.45
N PHE A 154 -12.15 -2.60 -2.78
CA PHE A 154 -13.30 -2.05 -2.06
C PHE A 154 -14.66 -2.53 -2.58
N ALA A 155 -14.72 -3.27 -3.69
CA ALA A 155 -15.99 -3.74 -4.26
C ALA A 155 -16.78 -4.57 -3.23
N ASP A 156 -18.01 -4.15 -2.98
CA ASP A 156 -18.99 -4.81 -2.09
C ASP A 156 -18.51 -5.03 -0.64
N VAL A 157 -17.47 -4.29 -0.20
CA VAL A 157 -17.06 -4.27 1.20
C VAL A 157 -18.03 -3.41 2.01
N GLU A 158 -18.79 -4.06 2.90
CA GLU A 158 -19.79 -3.41 3.76
C GLU A 158 -19.21 -2.25 4.57
N GLY A 159 -19.97 -1.16 4.67
CA GLY A 159 -19.54 0.05 5.39
C GLY A 159 -18.56 0.93 4.60
N THR A 160 -18.30 0.62 3.34
CA THR A 160 -17.43 1.43 2.47
C THR A 160 -18.09 1.80 1.14
N LYS A 161 -17.70 2.95 0.59
CA LYS A 161 -17.90 3.32 -0.82
C LYS A 161 -16.57 3.73 -1.41
N ILE A 162 -16.39 3.56 -2.72
CA ILE A 162 -15.18 4.04 -3.41
C ILE A 162 -15.51 4.88 -4.63
N ILE A 163 -14.85 6.04 -4.73
CA ILE A 163 -14.94 6.96 -5.85
C ILE A 163 -13.55 7.13 -6.45
N VAL A 164 -13.39 6.71 -7.70
CA VAL A 164 -12.15 6.86 -8.47
C VAL A 164 -12.28 7.98 -9.49
N PHE A 165 -11.38 8.96 -9.40
CA PHE A 165 -11.23 10.06 -10.35
C PHE A 165 -10.07 9.78 -11.29
N TYR A 166 -10.31 9.84 -12.60
CA TYR A 166 -9.27 9.65 -13.62
C TYR A 166 -9.39 10.71 -14.73
N PRO A 167 -8.28 11.14 -15.35
CA PRO A 167 -8.34 12.01 -16.51
C PRO A 167 -8.95 11.25 -17.69
N LYS A 168 -10.07 11.73 -18.23
CA LYS A 168 -10.85 11.01 -19.25
C LYS A 168 -10.01 10.59 -20.46
N ASP A 169 -9.09 11.45 -20.88
CA ASP A 169 -8.21 11.23 -22.04
C ASP A 169 -6.76 10.87 -21.63
N GLY A 170 -6.52 10.62 -20.34
CA GLY A 170 -5.17 10.42 -19.77
C GLY A 170 -4.89 9.03 -19.22
N VAL A 171 -5.74 8.05 -19.53
CA VAL A 171 -5.55 6.63 -19.19
C VAL A 171 -5.64 5.76 -20.45
N SER A 172 -5.04 4.58 -20.44
CA SER A 172 -5.15 3.67 -21.60
C SER A 172 -6.59 3.17 -21.78
N PRO A 173 -7.04 2.85 -23.01
CA PRO A 173 -8.38 2.33 -23.26
C PRO A 173 -8.71 1.05 -22.48
N VAL A 174 -7.68 0.22 -22.19
CA VAL A 174 -7.86 -1.01 -21.40
C VAL A 174 -8.12 -0.67 -19.94
N GLN A 175 -7.32 0.22 -19.34
CA GLN A 175 -7.51 0.66 -17.96
C GLN A 175 -8.83 1.40 -17.78
N GLU A 176 -9.22 2.24 -18.74
CA GLU A 176 -10.52 2.91 -18.73
C GLU A 176 -11.65 1.89 -18.66
N LYS A 177 -11.65 0.91 -19.58
CA LYS A 177 -12.67 -0.15 -19.63
C LYS A 177 -12.71 -0.91 -18.30
N GLN A 178 -11.57 -1.34 -17.78
CA GLN A 178 -11.49 -2.05 -16.50
C GLN A 178 -12.13 -1.26 -15.35
N MET A 179 -11.94 0.07 -15.30
CA MET A 179 -12.55 0.91 -14.28
C MET A 179 -14.05 1.09 -14.51
N VAL A 180 -14.49 1.51 -15.71
CA VAL A 180 -15.91 1.82 -15.96
C VAL A 180 -16.81 0.59 -15.99
N THR A 181 -16.26 -0.61 -16.18
CA THR A 181 -16.99 -1.88 -16.08
C THR A 181 -16.79 -2.59 -14.75
N GLN A 182 -16.21 -1.92 -13.74
CA GLN A 182 -16.09 -2.47 -12.39
C GLN A 182 -17.47 -2.87 -11.86
N LYS A 183 -17.55 -4.05 -11.24
CA LYS A 183 -18.72 -4.48 -10.48
C LYS A 183 -18.58 -4.07 -9.01
N GLY A 184 -19.73 -3.86 -8.38
CA GLY A 184 -19.86 -3.58 -6.96
C GLY A 184 -20.78 -2.39 -6.75
N ASP A 185 -21.80 -2.57 -5.91
CA ASP A 185 -22.87 -1.58 -5.71
C ASP A 185 -22.37 -0.31 -5.00
N ASN A 186 -21.18 -0.39 -4.40
CA ASN A 186 -20.50 0.68 -3.71
C ASN A 186 -19.36 1.33 -4.52
N THR A 187 -19.20 0.98 -5.80
CA THR A 187 -18.12 1.48 -6.67
C THR A 187 -18.58 2.59 -7.62
N TYR A 188 -17.79 3.66 -7.70
CA TYR A 188 -18.09 4.85 -8.51
C TYR A 188 -16.85 5.31 -9.26
N VAL A 189 -17.01 5.62 -10.55
CA VAL A 189 -15.91 6.00 -11.44
C VAL A 189 -16.25 7.29 -12.17
N ILE A 190 -15.42 8.31 -11.99
CA ILE A 190 -15.64 9.67 -12.48
C ILE A 190 -14.48 10.08 -13.40
N GLY A 191 -14.75 10.15 -14.70
CA GLY A 191 -13.83 10.74 -15.67
C GLY A 191 -13.85 12.26 -15.57
N ILE A 192 -12.71 12.88 -15.26
CA ILE A 192 -12.57 14.33 -15.20
C ILE A 192 -12.04 14.89 -16.52
N ARG A 193 -12.39 16.15 -16.80
CA ARG A 193 -11.78 16.93 -17.89
C ARG A 193 -10.54 17.64 -17.32
N GLY A 194 -9.36 17.18 -17.71
CA GLY A 194 -8.08 17.63 -17.15
C GLY A 194 -7.05 16.51 -17.18
N ASN A 195 -5.97 16.68 -16.42
CA ASN A 195 -4.90 15.69 -16.28
C ASN A 195 -4.91 15.00 -14.89
N PHE A 196 -3.94 14.12 -14.64
CA PHE A 196 -3.82 13.43 -13.35
C PHE A 196 -3.59 14.37 -12.17
N ASP A 197 -2.82 15.45 -12.37
CA ASP A 197 -2.57 16.44 -11.31
C ASP A 197 -3.83 17.21 -10.93
N ASP A 198 -4.72 17.48 -11.90
CA ASP A 198 -6.04 18.06 -11.63
C ASP A 198 -6.90 17.12 -10.77
N ALA A 199 -6.91 15.82 -11.07
CA ALA A 199 -7.64 14.81 -10.27
C ALA A 199 -7.09 14.76 -8.85
N GLN A 200 -5.76 14.68 -8.71
CA GLN A 200 -5.10 14.63 -7.40
C GLN A 200 -5.33 15.92 -6.60
N THR A 201 -5.26 17.08 -7.25
CA THR A 201 -5.53 18.38 -6.63
C THR A 201 -6.99 18.50 -6.20
N GLY A 202 -7.93 18.03 -7.01
CA GLY A 202 -9.36 17.99 -6.69
C GLY A 202 -9.64 17.14 -5.45
N VAL A 203 -9.08 15.92 -5.39
CA VAL A 203 -9.20 15.05 -4.22
C VAL A 203 -8.60 15.70 -2.97
N LYS A 204 -7.42 16.32 -3.08
CA LYS A 204 -6.81 17.08 -1.97
C LYS A 204 -7.70 18.23 -1.48
N ARG A 205 -8.35 18.96 -2.39
CA ARG A 205 -9.30 20.03 -2.05
C ARG A 205 -10.48 19.49 -1.25
N ILE A 206 -11.06 18.36 -1.66
CA ILE A 206 -12.13 17.68 -0.91
C ILE A 206 -11.68 17.33 0.52
N PHE A 207 -10.46 16.83 0.69
CA PHE A 207 -9.90 16.54 2.01
C PHE A 207 -9.55 17.77 2.86
N SER A 208 -9.37 18.94 2.25
CA SER A 208 -9.09 20.19 2.98
C SER A 208 -10.35 21.00 3.32
N ASP A 209 -11.48 20.67 2.69
CA ASP A 209 -12.74 21.39 2.87
C ASP A 209 -13.47 20.93 4.14
N LYS A 210 -13.28 21.70 5.22
CA LYS A 210 -13.88 21.42 6.53
C LYS A 210 -15.41 21.49 6.50
N GLU A 211 -15.98 22.41 5.72
CA GLU A 211 -17.44 22.55 5.63
C GLU A 211 -18.06 21.33 4.96
N LEU A 212 -17.44 20.87 3.86
CA LEU A 212 -17.86 19.64 3.20
C LEU A 212 -17.68 18.43 4.12
N GLN A 213 -16.56 18.32 4.83
CA GLN A 213 -16.33 17.23 5.79
C GLN A 213 -17.39 17.19 6.90
N ASP A 214 -17.75 18.34 7.46
CA ASP A 214 -18.77 18.42 8.50
C ASP A 214 -20.16 18.07 7.97
N ARG A 215 -20.48 18.50 6.73
CA ARG A 215 -21.73 18.13 6.04
C ARG A 215 -21.81 16.63 5.80
N MET A 216 -20.73 16.02 5.31
CA MET A 216 -20.68 14.58 5.04
C MET A 216 -20.77 13.77 6.33
N ARG A 217 -20.07 14.20 7.39
CA ARG A 217 -20.16 13.55 8.71
C ARG A 217 -21.56 13.57 9.28
N LYS A 218 -22.28 14.71 9.18
CA LYS A 218 -23.68 14.82 9.59
C LYS A 218 -24.62 13.93 8.78
N ALA A 219 -24.26 13.63 7.53
CA ALA A 219 -24.98 12.71 6.66
C ALA A 219 -24.57 11.24 6.87
N GLY A 220 -23.72 10.94 7.85
CA GLY A 220 -23.25 9.58 8.15
C GLY A 220 -22.11 9.10 7.26
N TYR A 221 -21.37 10.01 6.60
CA TYR A 221 -20.25 9.68 5.72
C TYR A 221 -18.94 10.25 6.23
N ARG A 222 -17.86 9.49 6.04
CA ARG A 222 -16.50 9.95 6.35
C ARG A 222 -15.57 9.73 5.16
N PHE A 223 -14.91 10.79 4.71
CA PHE A 223 -13.90 10.63 3.66
C PHE A 223 -12.64 9.96 4.19
N SER A 224 -12.10 9.02 3.41
CA SER A 224 -10.77 8.44 3.59
C SER A 224 -10.11 8.21 2.23
N SER A 225 -8.82 7.88 2.21
CA SER A 225 -8.07 7.68 0.97
C SER A 225 -7.41 6.30 0.94
N ALA A 226 -7.47 5.65 -0.23
CA ALA A 226 -6.72 4.43 -0.54
C ALA A 226 -5.34 4.72 -1.16
N ASN A 227 -4.84 5.96 -1.06
CA ASN A 227 -3.54 6.33 -1.63
C ASN A 227 -2.37 5.66 -0.88
N SER A 228 -1.22 5.59 -1.54
CA SER A 228 -0.01 4.88 -1.07
C SER A 228 0.60 5.44 0.21
N ILE A 229 0.06 6.53 0.73
CA ILE A 229 0.48 7.16 1.99
C ILE A 229 -0.16 6.49 3.21
N ASN A 230 -1.25 5.74 3.07
CA ASN A 230 -1.91 5.08 4.20
C ASN A 230 -1.01 3.97 4.77
N ILE A 231 -0.80 3.95 6.08
CA ILE A 231 0.05 2.94 6.74
C ILE A 231 -0.50 1.52 6.57
N GLY A 232 -1.82 1.37 6.44
CA GLY A 232 -2.50 0.12 6.12
C GLY A 232 -2.21 -0.40 4.70
N ARG A 233 -1.61 0.42 3.83
CA ARG A 233 -1.04 -0.06 2.56
C ARG A 233 0.43 -0.43 2.66
N LEU A 234 1.20 0.28 3.49
CA LEU A 234 2.65 0.05 3.62
C LEU A 234 2.95 -1.24 4.37
N ILE A 235 2.28 -1.48 5.51
CA ILE A 235 2.58 -2.62 6.37
C ILE A 235 2.37 -3.97 5.66
N PRO A 236 1.25 -4.22 4.94
CA PRO A 236 1.06 -5.50 4.26
C PRO A 236 2.12 -5.81 3.20
N GLN A 237 2.74 -4.78 2.61
CA GLN A 237 3.80 -4.96 1.62
C GLN A 237 5.09 -5.57 2.23
N ILE A 238 5.28 -5.49 3.55
CA ILE A 238 6.42 -6.08 4.24
C ILE A 238 6.38 -7.62 4.14
N VAL A 239 5.16 -8.18 4.14
CA VAL A 239 4.92 -9.62 4.18
C VAL A 239 5.58 -10.33 3.00
N TYR A 240 5.40 -9.82 1.77
CA TYR A 240 5.94 -10.51 0.59
C TYR A 240 7.47 -10.47 0.51
N TYR A 241 8.14 -9.50 1.15
CA TYR A 241 9.60 -9.50 1.25
C TYR A 241 10.09 -10.63 2.14
N ILE A 242 9.45 -10.78 3.31
CA ILE A 242 9.75 -11.88 4.23
C ILE A 242 9.39 -13.22 3.58
N HIS A 243 8.21 -13.32 2.96
CA HIS A 243 7.76 -14.49 2.20
C HIS A 243 8.80 -14.92 1.15
N SER A 244 9.25 -13.98 0.32
CA SER A 244 10.21 -14.28 -0.74
C SER A 244 11.54 -14.81 -0.20
N TYR A 245 12.04 -14.25 0.91
CA TYR A 245 13.27 -14.72 1.53
C TYR A 245 13.10 -16.15 2.09
N VAL A 246 12.01 -16.39 2.83
CA VAL A 246 11.78 -17.71 3.44
C VAL A 246 11.46 -18.77 2.39
N GLU A 247 10.87 -18.40 1.26
CA GLU A 247 10.66 -19.27 0.11
C GLU A 247 11.98 -19.70 -0.54
N LEU A 248 12.95 -18.79 -0.68
CA LEU A 248 14.29 -19.15 -1.14
C LEU A 248 15.00 -20.09 -0.15
N CYS A 249 14.83 -19.88 1.16
CA CYS A 249 15.32 -20.83 2.17
C CYS A 249 14.65 -22.20 2.07
N ARG A 250 13.32 -22.23 1.91
CA ARG A 250 12.51 -23.46 1.78
C ARG A 250 12.94 -24.30 0.59
N ARG A 251 13.29 -23.64 -0.53
CA ARG A 251 13.80 -24.26 -1.75
C ARG A 251 15.29 -24.59 -1.72
N ASN A 252 15.98 -24.29 -0.61
CA ASN A 252 17.43 -24.45 -0.45
C ASN A 252 18.25 -23.67 -1.50
N GLU A 253 17.71 -22.58 -2.04
CA GLU A 253 18.44 -21.67 -2.94
C GLU A 253 19.39 -20.74 -2.15
N ILE A 254 19.07 -20.49 -0.87
CA ILE A 254 19.91 -19.78 0.10
C ILE A 254 19.81 -20.43 1.48
N LEU A 255 20.78 -20.21 2.36
CA LEU A 255 20.72 -20.60 3.76
C LEU A 255 20.09 -19.49 4.63
N PRO A 256 19.42 -19.82 5.74
CA PRO A 256 18.98 -18.82 6.71
C PRO A 256 20.16 -17.98 7.22
N GLY A 257 20.11 -16.67 7.02
CA GLY A 257 21.19 -15.74 7.37
C GLY A 257 22.01 -15.26 6.18
N ASP A 258 21.93 -15.94 5.03
CA ASP A 258 22.52 -15.44 3.78
C ASP A 258 21.87 -14.13 3.41
N LYS A 259 22.68 -13.15 3.04
CA LYS A 259 22.16 -11.84 2.67
C LYS A 259 21.80 -11.80 1.19
N ILE A 260 20.63 -11.25 0.89
CA ILE A 260 20.16 -11.05 -0.50
C ILE A 260 19.98 -9.57 -0.83
N ASN A 261 19.94 -9.25 -2.12
CA ASN A 261 19.61 -7.91 -2.61
C ASN A 261 18.19 -7.91 -3.18
N PHE A 262 17.44 -6.84 -2.93
CA PHE A 262 16.18 -6.59 -3.62
C PHE A 262 16.34 -5.44 -4.62
N VAL A 263 15.91 -5.67 -5.86
CA VAL A 263 15.78 -4.64 -6.89
C VAL A 263 14.30 -4.29 -7.01
N VAL A 264 13.95 -3.03 -6.81
CA VAL A 264 12.54 -2.60 -6.76
C VAL A 264 12.31 -1.48 -7.78
N PRO A 265 11.50 -1.73 -8.82
CA PRO A 265 10.99 -0.68 -9.70
C PRO A 265 10.16 0.31 -8.87
N THR A 266 10.64 1.54 -8.73
CA THR A 266 10.16 2.47 -7.69
C THR A 266 9.63 3.76 -8.28
N GLY A 267 8.35 4.04 -8.00
CA GLY A 267 7.73 5.35 -8.13
C GLY A 267 7.60 6.03 -6.76
N ASN A 268 6.44 5.90 -6.11
CA ASN A 268 6.10 6.56 -4.83
C ASN A 268 6.81 6.02 -3.56
N PHE A 269 7.93 5.32 -3.67
CA PHE A 269 8.78 4.77 -2.59
C PHE A 269 8.17 3.72 -1.65
N GLY A 270 6.84 3.53 -1.62
CA GLY A 270 6.19 2.64 -0.64
C GLY A 270 6.65 1.18 -0.69
N ASN A 271 6.86 0.63 -1.89
CA ASN A 271 7.27 -0.77 -2.07
C ASN A 271 8.69 -1.01 -1.49
N ILE A 272 9.68 -0.23 -1.93
CA ILE A 272 11.05 -0.36 -1.41
C ILE A 272 11.15 0.04 0.08
N LEU A 273 10.29 0.94 0.56
CA LEU A 273 10.20 1.27 1.99
C LEU A 273 9.71 0.07 2.82
N ALA A 274 8.77 -0.73 2.31
CA ALA A 274 8.38 -1.97 2.97
C ALA A 274 9.54 -2.98 3.04
N ALA A 275 10.39 -3.04 1.99
CA ALA A 275 11.63 -3.82 2.01
C ALA A 275 12.60 -3.31 3.08
N TYR A 276 12.70 -1.99 3.24
CA TYR A 276 13.48 -1.36 4.29
C TYR A 276 12.94 -1.72 5.68
N TYR A 277 11.62 -1.72 5.87
CA TYR A 277 11.02 -2.17 7.13
C TYR A 277 11.34 -3.64 7.39
N ALA A 278 11.19 -4.54 6.40
CA ALA A 278 11.59 -5.94 6.53
C ALA A 278 13.06 -6.10 6.95
N LYS A 279 13.98 -5.32 6.35
CA LYS A 279 15.39 -5.27 6.74
C LYS A 279 15.56 -4.84 8.20
N GLN A 280 14.87 -3.78 8.61
CA GLN A 280 14.91 -3.26 9.97
C GLN A 280 14.28 -4.23 10.99
N MET A 281 13.34 -5.08 10.58
CA MET A 281 12.78 -6.14 11.42
C MET A 281 13.74 -7.33 11.63
N GLY A 282 14.90 -7.35 10.93
CA GLY A 282 15.91 -8.39 11.05
C GLY A 282 16.06 -9.30 9.83
N LEU A 283 15.36 -9.04 8.72
CA LEU A 283 15.53 -9.83 7.49
C LEU A 283 16.93 -9.60 6.88
N PRO A 284 17.70 -10.65 6.53
CA PRO A 284 19.05 -10.52 5.97
C PRO A 284 19.08 -9.91 4.56
N ILE A 285 18.96 -8.59 4.49
CA ILE A 285 19.03 -7.81 3.25
C ILE A 285 20.35 -7.05 3.19
N GLU A 286 21.17 -7.31 2.17
CA GLU A 286 22.42 -6.57 1.93
C GLU A 286 22.11 -5.20 1.31
N LYS A 287 21.59 -5.15 0.06
CA LYS A 287 21.23 -3.90 -0.63
C LYS A 287 19.75 -3.85 -1.02
N LEU A 288 19.20 -2.65 -0.93
CA LEU A 288 17.95 -2.25 -1.58
C LEU A 288 18.31 -1.37 -2.77
N ILE A 289 17.98 -1.83 -3.97
CA ILE A 289 18.31 -1.15 -5.23
C ILE A 289 17.04 -0.48 -5.76
N CYS A 290 17.01 0.84 -5.67
CA CYS A 290 15.94 1.67 -6.21
C CYS A 290 16.12 1.82 -7.73
N ALA A 291 15.23 1.18 -8.50
CA ALA A 291 15.23 1.27 -9.96
C ALA A 291 14.20 2.31 -10.42
N SER A 292 14.66 3.39 -11.06
CA SER A 292 13.82 4.44 -11.66
C SER A 292 13.80 4.32 -13.19
N ASN A 293 12.73 4.82 -13.82
CA ASN A 293 12.70 5.03 -15.27
C ASN A 293 13.31 6.39 -15.63
N ASP A 294 12.90 7.02 -16.73
CA ASP A 294 13.43 8.33 -17.13
C ASP A 294 13.05 9.49 -16.18
N ASN A 295 12.05 9.30 -15.32
CA ASN A 295 11.75 10.21 -14.21
C ASN A 295 12.69 9.93 -13.03
N LYS A 296 13.90 10.48 -13.11
CA LYS A 296 15.06 10.14 -12.27
C LYS A 296 15.15 10.88 -10.92
N VAL A 297 14.04 11.36 -10.35
CA VAL A 297 14.04 12.14 -9.09
C VAL A 297 14.68 11.39 -7.92
N LEU A 298 14.38 10.09 -7.78
CA LEU A 298 14.96 9.24 -6.74
C LEU A 298 16.43 8.90 -7.01
N TYR A 299 16.76 8.58 -8.27
CA TYR A 299 18.14 8.31 -8.66
C TYR A 299 19.06 9.49 -8.34
N ASP A 300 18.67 10.70 -8.73
CA ASP A 300 19.46 11.91 -8.47
C ASP A 300 19.54 12.22 -6.98
N PHE A 301 18.45 12.02 -6.23
CA PHE A 301 18.46 12.15 -4.78
C PHE A 301 19.47 11.21 -4.11
N PHE A 302 19.48 9.92 -4.44
CA PHE A 302 20.45 8.98 -3.87
C PHE A 302 21.88 9.24 -4.33
N LYS A 303 22.06 9.76 -5.55
CA LYS A 303 23.40 10.04 -6.11
C LYS A 303 24.00 11.33 -5.57
N THR A 304 23.18 12.35 -5.34
CA THR A 304 23.65 13.73 -5.08
C THR A 304 23.23 14.29 -3.72
N GLY A 305 22.25 13.66 -3.05
CA GLY A 305 21.60 14.19 -1.85
C GLY A 305 20.55 15.28 -2.11
N VAL A 306 20.34 15.69 -3.37
CA VAL A 306 19.42 16.77 -3.74
C VAL A 306 18.11 16.20 -4.29
N TYR A 307 17.00 16.55 -3.64
CA TYR A 307 15.66 16.22 -4.12
C TYR A 307 15.05 17.43 -4.86
N ASP A 308 15.20 17.48 -6.18
CA ASP A 308 14.61 18.54 -7.01
C ASP A 308 13.34 18.03 -7.73
N ARG A 309 12.22 18.70 -7.48
CA ARG A 309 10.93 18.39 -8.12
C ARG A 309 10.63 19.29 -9.33
N ASN A 310 11.42 20.34 -9.57
CA ASN A 310 11.21 21.29 -10.66
C ASN A 310 11.81 20.72 -11.96
N ARG A 311 11.21 19.65 -12.46
CA ARG A 311 11.72 18.85 -13.57
C ARG A 311 10.63 18.62 -14.61
N GLU A 312 11.04 18.34 -15.83
CA GLU A 312 10.12 17.91 -16.88
C GLU A 312 9.52 16.53 -16.54
N PHE A 313 8.21 16.38 -16.73
CA PHE A 313 7.52 15.10 -16.60
C PHE A 313 7.61 14.32 -17.90
N ILE A 314 8.20 13.13 -17.84
CA ILE A 314 8.46 12.31 -19.03
C ILE A 314 7.50 11.13 -19.04
N LEU A 315 6.72 10.99 -20.11
CA LEU A 315 5.90 9.79 -20.33
C LEU A 315 6.80 8.63 -20.79
N THR A 316 6.73 7.49 -20.09
CA THR A 316 7.58 6.33 -20.38
C THR A 316 6.76 5.06 -20.67
N ILE A 317 7.45 3.98 -20.99
CA ILE A 317 6.85 2.63 -21.10
C ILE A 317 6.46 2.02 -19.75
N SER A 318 6.82 2.66 -18.62
CA SER A 318 6.48 2.24 -17.26
C SER A 318 5.68 3.33 -16.52
N PRO A 319 4.47 3.67 -16.99
CA PRO A 319 3.72 4.86 -16.54
C PRO A 319 3.37 4.87 -15.05
N SER A 320 3.27 3.69 -14.42
CA SER A 320 3.08 3.55 -12.97
C SER A 320 4.25 4.12 -12.13
N MET A 321 5.39 4.40 -12.75
CA MET A 321 6.60 4.97 -12.14
C MET A 321 6.88 6.41 -12.60
N ASP A 322 6.09 6.97 -13.52
CA ASP A 322 6.25 8.35 -13.97
C ASP A 322 5.80 9.31 -12.86
N ILE A 323 6.77 9.81 -12.09
CA ILE A 323 6.53 10.68 -10.94
C ILE A 323 7.55 11.83 -10.84
N LEU A 324 7.09 13.02 -10.46
CA LEU A 324 7.96 14.11 -10.03
C LEU A 324 8.17 14.14 -8.52
N ILE A 325 7.21 13.59 -7.77
CA ILE A 325 7.23 13.55 -6.31
C ILE A 325 6.98 12.12 -5.84
N SER A 326 7.90 11.59 -5.04
CA SER A 326 7.78 10.28 -4.43
C SER A 326 7.20 10.39 -3.02
N SER A 327 5.91 10.06 -2.88
CA SER A 327 5.15 10.40 -1.66
C SER A 327 5.71 9.78 -0.38
N ASN A 328 6.25 8.56 -0.43
CA ASN A 328 6.74 7.86 0.77
C ASN A 328 8.22 8.12 1.08
N LEU A 329 8.94 8.94 0.31
CA LEU A 329 10.34 9.27 0.61
C LEU A 329 10.47 10.09 1.91
N GLU A 330 9.39 10.77 2.34
CA GLU A 330 9.34 11.50 3.60
C GLU A 330 9.45 10.57 4.84
N ARG A 331 9.07 9.29 4.71
CA ARG A 331 9.16 8.30 5.79
C ARG A 331 10.57 7.73 5.92
#